data_AF-A0AAV5LG16-F1
#
_entry.id   AF-A0AAV5LG16-F1
#
_cell.length_a   1.000
_cell.length_b   1.000
_cell.length_c   1.000
_cell.angle_alpha   90.00
_cell.angle_beta   90.00
_cell.angle_gamma   90.00
#
_symmetry.space_group_name_H-M   'P 1'
#
loop_
_entity.id
_entity.type
_entity.pdbx_description
1 polymer ?
#
loop_
_entity_poly.entity_id
_entity_poly.type
_entity_poly.pdbx_seq_one_letter_code
_entity_poly.pdbx_strand_id
1 'polypeptide(L)'
;MKKIESRASVLLRQKDEEIARAANRTMELQNLLKKLEMVNQAWQRVAQENEANVVSLNSTLELLWESASLGFNNGAEDAGSCCEVNKEVTKTEEEEVQGRNPETTMVCKCCNSQNSCVLLLPCRHLCLCKDCEPLLDSCPVCRTSKMASIEALIFWGE
;
A
#
# COMPACT_ATOMS: atom_id res chain seq x y z
N MET A 1 62.81 -30.82 -38.92
CA MET A 1 61.46 -31.42 -38.86
C MET A 1 60.96 -31.51 -37.42
N LYS A 2 61.49 -32.40 -36.56
CA LYS A 2 61.02 -32.63 -35.17
C LYS A 2 60.84 -31.37 -34.27
N LYS A 3 61.74 -30.38 -34.34
CA LYS A 3 61.66 -29.14 -33.54
C LYS A 3 60.50 -28.21 -33.97
N ILE A 4 60.13 -28.26 -35.25
CA ILE A 4 59.01 -27.46 -35.79
C ILE A 4 57.70 -28.10 -35.35
N GLU A 5 57.59 -29.42 -35.43
CA GLU A 5 56.44 -30.19 -34.94
C GLU A 5 56.19 -30.00 -33.44
N SER A 6 57.26 -30.05 -32.62
CA SER A 6 57.13 -29.82 -31.18
C SER A 6 56.63 -28.41 -30.85
N ARG A 7 57.10 -27.40 -31.59
CA ARG A 7 56.67 -26.01 -31.40
C ARG A 7 55.23 -25.79 -31.86
N ALA A 8 54.82 -26.42 -32.95
CA ALA A 8 53.44 -26.39 -33.42
C ALA A 8 52.48 -27.04 -32.40
N SER A 9 52.86 -28.19 -31.83
CA SER A 9 52.05 -28.90 -30.81
C SER A 9 51.81 -28.06 -29.56
N VAL A 10 52.82 -27.36 -29.05
CA VAL A 10 52.68 -26.48 -27.89
C VAL A 10 51.73 -25.31 -28.17
N LEU A 11 51.85 -24.69 -29.35
CA LEU A 11 50.98 -23.57 -29.73
C LEU A 11 49.53 -23.99 -29.90
N LEU A 12 49.28 -25.16 -30.47
CA LEU A 12 47.92 -25.71 -30.59
C LEU A 12 47.31 -25.92 -29.21
N ARG A 13 48.03 -26.57 -28.29
CA ARG A 13 47.54 -26.78 -26.92
C ARG A 13 47.23 -25.46 -26.22
N GLN A 14 48.09 -24.46 -26.37
CA GLN A 14 47.84 -23.13 -25.79
C GLN A 14 46.55 -22.51 -26.36
N LYS A 15 46.31 -22.64 -27.67
CA LYS A 15 45.10 -22.15 -28.31
C LYS A 15 43.86 -22.91 -27.85
N ASP A 16 43.94 -24.23 -27.70
CA ASP A 16 42.85 -25.04 -27.15
C ASP A 16 42.49 -24.62 -25.72
N GLU A 17 43.48 -24.33 -24.88
CA GLU A 17 43.26 -23.80 -23.53
C GLU A 17 42.62 -22.40 -23.55
N GLU A 18 43.04 -21.52 -24.47
CA GLU A 18 42.41 -20.20 -24.67
C GLU A 18 40.94 -20.36 -25.08
N ILE A 19 40.64 -21.26 -26.01
CA ILE A 19 39.27 -21.58 -26.46
C ILE A 19 38.44 -22.13 -25.30
N ALA A 20 38.96 -23.08 -24.53
CA ALA A 20 38.27 -23.65 -23.37
C ALA A 20 37.96 -22.59 -22.30
N ARG A 21 38.93 -21.70 -22.02
CA ARG A 21 38.75 -20.57 -21.09
C ARG A 21 37.69 -19.57 -21.57
N ALA A 22 37.62 -19.32 -22.88
CA ALA A 22 36.59 -18.46 -23.46
C ALA A 22 35.21 -19.12 -23.37
N ALA A 23 35.10 -20.40 -23.74
CA ALA A 23 33.86 -21.16 -23.68
C ALA A 23 33.27 -21.24 -22.25
N ASN A 24 34.12 -21.45 -21.23
CA ASN A 24 33.68 -21.46 -19.84
C ASN A 24 33.10 -20.11 -19.40
N ARG A 25 33.77 -19.00 -19.74
CA ARG A 25 33.26 -17.65 -19.45
C ARG A 25 31.94 -17.36 -20.16
N THR A 26 31.82 -17.76 -21.43
CA THR A 26 30.56 -17.62 -22.16
C THR A 26 29.43 -18.39 -21.47
N MET A 27 29.69 -19.63 -21.03
CA MET A 27 28.71 -20.43 -20.30
C MET A 27 28.30 -19.77 -18.97
N GLU A 28 29.26 -19.29 -18.18
CA GLU A 28 29.00 -18.58 -16.92
C GLU A 28 28.12 -17.34 -17.13
N LEU A 29 28.44 -16.52 -18.14
CA LEU A 29 27.66 -15.33 -18.47
C LEU A 29 26.25 -15.67 -18.94
N GLN A 30 26.09 -16.71 -19.78
CA GLN A 30 24.77 -17.19 -20.20
C GLN A 30 23.95 -17.68 -19.01
N ASN A 31 24.56 -18.33 -18.03
CA ASN A 31 23.88 -18.78 -16.82
C ASN A 31 23.44 -17.61 -15.94
N LEU A 32 24.27 -16.58 -15.80
CA LEU A 32 23.90 -15.36 -15.08
C LEU A 32 22.76 -14.61 -15.78
N LEU A 33 22.82 -14.50 -17.11
CA LEU A 33 21.77 -13.88 -17.91
C LEU A 33 20.43 -14.59 -17.72
N LYS A 34 20.40 -15.92 -17.83
CA LYS A 34 19.20 -16.73 -17.60
C LYS A 34 18.62 -16.52 -16.20
N LYS A 35 19.46 -16.49 -15.17
CA LYS A 35 19.01 -16.24 -13.79
C LYS A 35 18.37 -14.86 -13.64
N LEU A 36 19.02 -13.82 -14.18
CA LEU A 36 18.49 -12.46 -14.15
C LEU A 36 17.17 -12.33 -14.92
N GLU A 37 17.07 -12.98 -16.07
CA GLU A 37 15.86 -13.00 -16.88
C GLU A 37 14.70 -13.68 -16.15
N MET A 38 14.95 -14.80 -15.48
CA MET A 38 13.94 -15.45 -14.63
C MET A 38 13.44 -14.55 -13.50
N VAL A 39 14.36 -13.84 -12.81
CA VAL A 39 13.99 -12.90 -11.74
C VAL A 39 13.17 -11.74 -12.31
N ASN A 40 13.56 -11.20 -13.46
CA ASN A 40 12.83 -10.11 -14.12
C ASN A 40 11.41 -10.56 -14.50
N GLN A 41 11.26 -11.71 -15.16
CA GLN A 41 9.96 -12.28 -15.52
C GLN A 41 9.09 -12.57 -14.30
N ALA A 42 9.68 -13.02 -13.18
CA ALA A 42 8.93 -13.23 -11.94
C ALA A 42 8.35 -11.92 -11.40
N TRP A 43 9.15 -10.84 -11.34
CA TRP A 43 8.69 -9.53 -10.92
C TRP A 43 7.67 -8.92 -11.88
N GLN A 44 7.84 -9.10 -13.18
CA GLN A 44 6.89 -8.65 -14.18
C GLN A 44 5.51 -9.31 -14.00
N ARG A 45 5.47 -10.62 -13.70
CA ARG A 45 4.20 -11.31 -13.40
C ARG A 45 3.51 -10.75 -12.15
N VAL A 46 4.27 -10.53 -11.08
CA VAL A 46 3.72 -9.93 -9.84
C VAL A 46 3.18 -8.52 -10.11
N ALA A 47 3.89 -7.72 -10.91
CA ALA A 47 3.43 -6.38 -11.27
C ALA A 47 2.14 -6.41 -12.09
N GLN A 48 2.05 -7.30 -13.08
CA GLN A 48 0.85 -7.47 -13.92
C GLN A 48 -0.37 -7.95 -13.11
N GLU A 49 -0.18 -8.89 -12.19
CA GLU A 49 -1.25 -9.35 -11.30
C GLU A 49 -1.74 -8.20 -10.40
N ASN A 50 -0.82 -7.44 -9.81
CA ASN A 50 -1.17 -6.26 -9.01
C ASN A 50 -1.92 -5.22 -9.83
N GLU A 51 -1.50 -4.96 -11.07
CA GLU A 51 -2.18 -4.04 -11.99
C GLU A 51 -3.61 -4.53 -12.30
N ALA A 52 -3.78 -5.81 -12.62
CA ALA A 52 -5.09 -6.40 -12.87
C ALA A 52 -6.02 -6.29 -11.65
N ASN A 53 -5.49 -6.52 -10.45
CA ASN A 53 -6.23 -6.35 -9.20
C ASN A 53 -6.67 -4.90 -9.00
N VAL A 54 -5.78 -3.93 -9.23
CA VAL A 54 -6.10 -2.50 -9.14
C VAL A 54 -7.17 -2.11 -10.16
N VAL A 55 -7.07 -2.56 -11.41
CA VAL A 55 -8.06 -2.30 -12.46
C VAL A 55 -9.43 -2.87 -12.06
N SER A 56 -9.48 -4.13 -11.62
CA SER A 56 -10.74 -4.77 -11.20
C SER A 56 -11.40 -4.05 -10.03
N LEU A 57 -10.62 -3.65 -9.02
CA LEU A 57 -11.13 -2.87 -7.88
C LEU A 57 -11.63 -1.49 -8.35
N ASN A 58 -10.88 -0.82 -9.22
CA ASN A 58 -11.27 0.49 -9.75
C ASN A 58 -12.58 0.41 -10.55
N SER A 59 -12.73 -0.59 -11.43
CA SER A 59 -14.00 -0.80 -12.15
C SER A 59 -15.17 -1.10 -11.22
N THR A 60 -14.93 -1.84 -10.13
CA THR A 60 -15.96 -2.08 -9.11
C THR A 60 -16.38 -0.78 -8.43
N LEU A 61 -15.42 0.10 -8.11
CA LEU A 61 -15.73 1.42 -7.58
C LEU A 61 -16.57 2.22 -8.58
N GLU A 62 -16.14 2.33 -9.84
CA GLU A 62 -16.87 3.06 -10.88
C GLU A 62 -18.34 2.61 -10.99
N LEU A 63 -18.61 1.30 -10.99
CA LEU A 63 -19.96 0.76 -10.98
C LEU A 63 -20.78 1.19 -9.76
N LEU A 64 -20.17 1.20 -8.56
CA LEU A 64 -20.84 1.68 -7.35
C LEU A 64 -21.16 3.18 -7.44
N TRP A 65 -20.24 3.98 -7.97
CA TRP A 65 -20.46 5.40 -8.20
C TRP A 65 -21.60 5.65 -9.20
N GLU A 66 -21.64 4.93 -10.32
CA GLU A 66 -22.71 5.02 -11.32
C GLU A 66 -24.08 4.59 -10.76
N SER A 67 -24.11 3.49 -10.01
CA SER A 67 -25.36 3.00 -9.38
C SER A 67 -25.91 3.95 -8.32
N ALA A 68 -25.05 4.62 -7.55
CA ALA A 68 -25.45 5.65 -6.60
C ALA A 68 -25.98 6.91 -7.30
N SER A 69 -25.45 7.24 -8.48
CA SER A 69 -25.91 8.38 -9.30
C SER A 69 -27.26 8.13 -9.99
N LEU A 70 -27.57 6.86 -10.35
CA LEU A 70 -28.84 6.47 -10.97
C LEU A 70 -30.00 6.27 -9.97
N GLY A 71 -29.72 6.35 -8.66
CA GLY A 71 -30.74 6.27 -7.59
C GLY A 71 -31.58 7.54 -7.38
N PHE A 72 -31.33 8.62 -8.12
CA PHE A 72 -32.01 9.91 -7.94
C PHE A 72 -33.09 10.24 -8.97
N ASN A 73 -33.45 9.31 -9.85
CA ASN A 73 -34.48 9.55 -10.86
C ASN A 73 -35.64 8.54 -10.76
N ASN A 74 -36.46 8.70 -9.72
CA ASN A 74 -37.91 8.57 -9.84
C ASN A 74 -38.56 9.36 -8.71
N GLY A 75 -39.32 10.39 -9.07
CA GLY A 75 -39.85 11.38 -8.14
C GLY A 75 -40.90 10.81 -7.19
N ALA A 76 -40.83 11.25 -5.93
CA ALA A 76 -41.92 11.88 -5.19
C ALA A 76 -41.34 12.43 -3.87
N GLU A 77 -41.69 13.68 -3.58
CA GLU A 77 -41.84 14.34 -2.28
C GLU A 77 -40.77 14.19 -1.17
N ASP A 78 -40.15 15.34 -0.89
CA ASP A 78 -39.77 15.87 0.43
C ASP A 78 -40.37 15.12 1.64
N ALA A 79 -39.56 14.23 2.22
CA ALA A 79 -39.60 13.89 3.63
C ALA A 79 -38.23 13.31 4.02
N GLY A 80 -37.50 14.04 4.86
CA GLY A 80 -36.18 13.64 5.37
C GLY A 80 -36.20 12.23 5.96
N SER A 81 -35.27 11.39 5.53
CA SER A 81 -35.13 10.02 6.00
C SER A 81 -33.74 9.77 6.60
N CYS A 82 -33.78 9.76 7.93
CA CYS A 82 -32.88 9.24 8.95
C CYS A 82 -31.70 8.34 8.55
N CYS A 83 -30.52 8.76 9.02
CA CYS A 83 -29.53 7.86 9.62
C CYS A 83 -29.12 8.44 10.98
N GLU A 84 -29.94 8.25 12.01
CA GLU A 84 -29.55 8.51 13.40
C GLU A 84 -29.65 7.20 14.18
N VAL A 85 -28.49 6.68 14.57
CA VAL A 85 -28.38 5.46 15.38
C VAL A 85 -28.67 5.81 16.84
N ASN A 86 -29.70 5.16 17.36
CA ASN A 86 -30.12 5.03 18.75
C ASN A 86 -29.09 5.39 19.82
N LYS A 87 -29.44 6.37 20.67
CA LYS A 87 -29.12 6.34 22.10
C LYS A 87 -30.41 6.51 22.89
N GLU A 88 -30.83 5.46 23.57
CA GLU A 88 -31.76 5.56 24.69
C GLU A 88 -31.12 6.46 25.77
N VAL A 89 -31.81 7.54 26.13
CA VAL A 89 -31.60 8.21 27.43
C VAL A 89 -32.97 8.56 27.99
N THR A 90 -33.22 8.05 29.19
CA THR A 90 -34.34 8.36 30.06
C THR A 90 -34.39 9.84 30.41
N LYS A 91 -35.61 10.38 30.41
CA LYS A 91 -36.01 11.76 30.73
C LYS A 91 -35.36 12.31 31.99
N THR A 92 -34.96 13.58 31.95
CA THR A 92 -35.36 14.65 32.89
C THR A 92 -34.95 16.01 32.32
N GLU A 93 -35.97 16.82 32.01
CA GLU A 93 -36.15 18.27 32.25
C GLU A 93 -34.92 19.20 32.07
N GLU A 94 -34.89 19.93 30.95
CA GLU A 94 -35.19 21.38 30.86
C GLU A 94 -34.06 22.28 31.42
N GLU A 95 -33.23 22.83 30.52
CA GLU A 95 -32.85 24.25 30.49
C GLU A 95 -31.86 24.56 29.34
N GLU A 96 -32.31 25.48 28.49
CA GLU A 96 -31.57 26.50 27.73
C GLU A 96 -30.62 26.17 26.56
N VAL A 97 -30.97 26.86 25.47
CA VAL A 97 -30.38 26.89 24.13
C VAL A 97 -29.05 27.64 24.13
N GLN A 98 -27.96 26.94 23.81
CA GLN A 98 -26.95 27.42 22.87
C GLN A 98 -26.09 26.24 22.41
N GLY A 99 -26.44 25.73 21.22
CA GLY A 99 -25.78 24.60 20.58
C GLY A 99 -24.30 24.90 20.35
N ARG A 100 -23.45 24.39 21.24
CA ARG A 100 -22.02 24.21 20.98
C ARG A 100 -21.87 23.47 19.66
N ASN A 101 -21.25 24.11 18.68
CA ASN A 101 -20.62 23.39 17.57
C ASN A 101 -19.72 22.31 18.20
N PRO A 102 -19.92 21.02 17.90
CA PRO A 102 -18.94 20.03 18.26
C PRO A 102 -17.80 20.22 17.28
N GLU A 103 -16.87 21.11 17.60
CA GLU A 103 -15.50 20.95 17.16
C GLU A 103 -15.07 19.59 17.69
N THR A 104 -15.28 18.58 16.85
CA THR A 104 -14.94 17.19 17.11
C THR A 104 -13.42 17.12 17.08
N THR A 105 -12.81 17.57 18.19
CA THR A 105 -11.39 17.37 18.44
C THR A 105 -11.15 15.87 18.37
N MET A 106 -10.52 15.44 17.28
CA MET A 106 -10.21 14.04 17.07
C MET A 106 -9.27 13.62 18.19
N VAL A 107 -9.73 12.80 19.16
CA VAL A 107 -8.89 12.30 20.26
C VAL A 107 -8.22 10.97 19.90
N CYS A 108 -7.02 10.74 20.43
CA CYS A 108 -6.25 9.52 20.25
C CYS A 108 -7.06 8.31 20.74
N LYS A 109 -7.24 7.30 19.89
CA LYS A 109 -8.01 6.08 20.20
C LYS A 109 -7.28 5.08 21.08
N CYS A 110 -6.01 5.31 21.39
CA CYS A 110 -5.23 4.47 22.28
C CYS A 110 -5.30 4.96 23.74
N CYS A 111 -4.95 6.23 23.97
CA CYS A 111 -4.90 6.81 25.32
C CYS A 111 -6.12 7.67 25.69
N ASN A 112 -6.94 8.08 24.71
CA ASN A 112 -8.08 9.00 24.87
C ASN A 112 -7.73 10.33 25.59
N SER A 113 -6.45 10.72 25.66
CA SER A 113 -5.99 11.86 26.45
C SER A 113 -5.48 13.04 25.61
N GLN A 114 -4.93 12.78 24.43
CA GLN A 114 -4.40 13.80 23.52
C GLN A 114 -5.15 13.79 22.20
N ASN A 115 -5.03 14.87 21.42
CA ASN A 115 -5.55 14.91 20.06
C ASN A 115 -4.82 13.88 19.17
N SER A 116 -5.58 13.22 18.29
CA SER A 116 -5.07 12.45 17.18
C SER A 116 -4.37 13.39 16.21
N CYS A 117 -3.07 13.17 16.01
CA CYS A 117 -2.25 13.88 15.04
C CYS A 117 -1.52 12.92 14.10
N VAL A 118 -1.76 11.61 14.18
CA VAL A 118 -1.08 10.60 13.36
C VAL A 118 -2.06 9.83 12.48
N LEU A 119 -1.78 9.83 11.18
CA LEU A 119 -2.45 9.06 10.15
C LEU A 119 -1.69 7.74 9.87
N LEU A 120 -2.39 6.61 9.87
CA LEU A 120 -1.79 5.28 9.66
C LEU A 120 -1.96 4.79 8.22
N LEU A 121 -0.87 4.42 7.56
CA LEU A 121 -0.89 3.81 6.22
C LEU A 121 -0.90 2.28 6.31
N PRO A 122 -1.66 1.59 5.42
CA PRO A 122 -2.32 2.14 4.22
C PRO A 122 -3.76 2.66 4.45
N CYS A 123 -4.35 2.47 5.64
CA CYS A 123 -5.78 2.72 5.87
C CYS A 123 -6.21 4.21 5.97
N ARG A 124 -5.25 5.13 6.10
CA ARG A 124 -5.41 6.59 6.21
C ARG A 124 -6.26 7.10 7.38
N HIS A 125 -6.50 6.28 8.41
CA HIS A 125 -7.18 6.74 9.61
C HIS A 125 -6.27 7.62 10.47
N LEU A 126 -6.73 8.85 10.75
CA LEU A 126 -6.17 9.76 11.74
C LEU A 126 -6.74 9.39 13.12
N CYS A 127 -6.00 8.63 13.91
CA CYS A 127 -6.57 8.01 15.12
C CYS A 127 -5.61 7.87 16.31
N LEU A 128 -4.33 8.24 16.17
CA LEU A 128 -3.36 8.17 17.26
C LEU A 128 -2.72 9.54 17.50
N CYS A 129 -2.28 9.78 18.74
CA CYS A 129 -1.33 10.84 19.04
C CYS A 129 0.11 10.36 18.80
N LYS A 130 1.06 11.30 18.82
CA LYS A 130 2.49 11.04 18.60
C LYS A 130 3.08 10.02 19.59
N ASP A 131 2.64 10.06 20.84
CA ASP A 131 3.15 9.18 21.90
C ASP A 131 2.62 7.73 21.76
N CYS A 132 1.42 7.56 21.21
CA CYS A 132 0.80 6.25 21.04
C CYS A 132 1.17 5.57 19.71
N GLU A 133 1.61 6.33 18.70
CA GLU A 133 2.03 5.80 17.40
C GLU A 133 3.03 4.63 17.50
N PRO A 134 4.13 4.71 18.27
CA PRO A 134 5.13 3.65 18.31
C PRO A 134 4.67 2.39 19.07
N LEU A 135 3.56 2.47 19.81
CA LEU A 135 3.05 1.37 20.65
C LEU A 135 2.13 0.40 19.89
N LEU A 136 1.73 0.74 18.67
CA LEU A 136 0.70 0.02 17.92
C LEU A 136 1.20 -0.40 16.54
N ASP A 137 1.03 -1.69 16.23
CA ASP A 137 1.31 -2.28 14.91
C ASP A 137 0.07 -2.40 14.02
N SER A 138 -1.11 -1.97 14.50
CA SER A 138 -2.35 -1.99 13.71
C SER A 138 -3.26 -0.81 14.06
N CYS A 139 -4.11 -0.45 13.11
CA CYS A 139 -5.05 0.65 13.28
C CYS A 139 -6.15 0.28 14.28
N PRO A 140 -6.38 1.05 15.36
CA PRO A 140 -7.45 0.77 16.32
C PRO A 140 -8.86 0.94 15.73
N VAL A 141 -8.99 1.61 14.58
CA VAL A 141 -10.29 1.84 13.91
C VAL A 141 -10.66 0.65 13.03
N CYS A 142 -9.79 0.25 12.10
CA CYS A 142 -10.11 -0.75 11.07
C CYS A 142 -9.26 -2.03 11.15
N ARG A 143 -8.36 -2.14 12.14
CA ARG A 143 -7.48 -3.30 12.39
C ARG A 143 -6.48 -3.61 11.28
N THR A 144 -6.35 -2.75 10.28
CA THR A 144 -5.33 -2.88 9.23
C THR A 144 -3.94 -2.75 9.85
N SER A 145 -3.00 -3.61 9.45
CA SER A 145 -1.61 -3.56 9.88
C SER A 145 -0.96 -2.21 9.49
N LYS A 146 -0.20 -1.63 10.42
CA LYS A 146 0.54 -0.38 10.23
C LYS A 146 1.78 -0.68 9.40
N MET A 147 1.88 -0.02 8.24
CA MET A 147 3.09 -0.08 7.40
C MET A 147 3.95 1.17 7.56
N ALA A 148 3.30 2.32 7.75
CA ALA A 148 3.93 3.61 7.98
C ALA A 148 2.92 4.54 8.67
N SER A 149 3.41 5.67 9.17
CA SER A 149 2.62 6.71 9.82
C SER A 149 3.05 8.09 9.35
N ILE A 150 2.10 9.04 9.31
CA ILE A 150 2.34 10.44 8.94
C ILE A 150 1.77 11.32 10.05
N GLU A 151 2.60 12.22 10.58
CA GLU A 151 2.14 13.26 11.51
C GLU A 151 1.43 14.38 10.71
N ALA A 152 0.17 14.62 11.03
CA ALA A 152 -0.65 15.67 10.46
C ALA A 152 -0.49 16.96 11.27
N LEU A 153 -0.13 18.05 10.58
CA LEU A 153 -0.18 19.39 11.15
C LEU A 153 -1.61 19.89 11.06
N ILE A 154 -2.34 19.78 12.18
CA ILE A 154 -3.72 20.26 12.28
C ILE A 154 -3.70 21.60 12.99
N PHE A 155 -3.98 22.66 12.23
CA PHE A 155 -4.22 23.99 12.80
C PHE A 155 -5.66 24.02 13.30
N TRP A 156 -5.85 23.79 14.60
CA TRP A 156 -7.12 24.08 15.27
C TRP A 156 -7.16 25.60 15.45
N GLY A 157 -8.04 26.29 14.72
CA GLY A 157 -8.12 27.75 14.68
C GLY A 157 -8.46 28.38 16.04
N GLU A 158 -7.93 29.58 16.28
CA GLU A 158 -8.22 30.47 17.42
C GLU A 158 -9.56 31.21 17.27
#